data_AF-A0A8T5NVH1-F1
#
_entry.id   AF-A0A8T5NVH1-F1
#
_cell.length_a   1.000
_cell.length_b   1.000
_cell.length_c   1.000
_cell.angle_alpha   90.00
_cell.angle_beta   90.00
_cell.angle_gamma   90.00
#
_symmetry.space_group_name_H-M   'P 1'
#
loop_
_entity.id
_entity.type
_entity.pdbx_description
1 polymer ?
#
loop_
_entity_poly.entity_id
_entity_poly.type
_entity_poly.pdbx_seq_one_letter_code
_entity_poly.pdbx_strand_id
1 'polypeptide(L)'
;MVEEGRAIAKDEAKDKIRRLANSFSNTPANDLDKKSEEQIKFQFIEPLLEALGWQKEDIEKEQRVLKGRADYILKLGNQEVLVVEAKRAGVDLGDEEGRQAVS
;
A
#
# COMPACT_ATOMS: atom_id res chain seq x y z
N MET A 1 29.60 9.84 -3.26
CA MET A 1 28.42 10.71 -3.33
C MET A 1 27.23 9.78 -3.43
N VAL A 2 26.56 9.54 -2.31
CA VAL A 2 25.28 8.82 -2.29
C VAL A 2 24.23 9.91 -2.37
N GLU A 3 23.40 9.87 -3.41
CA GLU A 3 22.25 10.76 -3.51
C GLU A 3 21.37 10.52 -2.29
N GLU A 4 21.23 11.54 -1.43
CA GLU A 4 20.21 11.56 -0.39
C GLU A 4 18.86 11.56 -1.11
N GLY A 5 18.27 10.38 -1.25
CA GLY A 5 16.88 10.22 -1.64
C GLY A 5 16.04 11.17 -0.78
N ARG A 6 15.17 11.94 -1.45
CA ARG A 6 14.46 13.08 -0.87
C ARG A 6 13.50 12.60 0.22
N ALA A 7 14.01 12.46 1.44
CA ALA A 7 13.20 12.14 2.61
C ALA A 7 12.19 13.27 2.79
N ILE A 8 10.90 12.95 2.67
CA ILE A 8 9.84 13.90 2.98
C ILE A 8 9.93 14.26 4.47
N ALA A 9 9.71 15.53 4.81
CA ALA A 9 9.74 15.95 6.19
C ALA A 9 8.64 15.21 6.98
N LYS A 10 8.94 14.78 8.22
CA LYS A 10 8.02 13.99 9.05
C LYS A 10 6.63 14.63 9.19
N ASP A 11 6.56 15.96 9.26
CA ASP A 11 5.29 16.68 9.38
C ASP A 11 4.53 16.71 8.05
N GLU A 12 5.24 16.81 6.92
CA GLU A 12 4.65 16.67 5.59
C GLU A 12 4.08 15.26 5.38
N ALA A 13 4.83 14.23 5.81
CA ALA A 13 4.38 12.83 5.77
C ALA A 13 3.07 12.65 6.56
N LYS A 14 3.04 13.14 7.80
CA LYS A 14 1.85 13.08 8.66
C LYS A 14 0.66 13.81 8.03
N ASP A 15 0.87 14.97 7.43
CA ASP A 15 -0.20 15.72 6.78
C ASP A 15 -0.75 15.00 5.54
N LYS A 16 0.13 14.41 4.72
CA LYS A 16 -0.28 13.57 3.58
C LYS A 16 -1.11 12.37 4.03
N ILE A 17 -0.61 11.62 5.03
CA ILE A 17 -1.33 10.46 5.59
C ILE A 17 -2.67 10.88 6.19
N ARG A 18 -2.73 12.00 6.93
CA ARG A 18 -3.98 12.52 7.49
C ARG A 18 -4.99 12.86 6.39
N ARG A 19 -4.57 13.54 5.33
CA ARG A 19 -5.46 13.88 4.20
C ARG A 19 -5.97 12.63 3.50
N LEU A 20 -5.10 11.63 3.32
CA LEU A 20 -5.45 10.37 2.70
C LEU A 20 -6.47 9.58 3.53
N ALA A 21 -6.21 9.44 4.84
CA ALA A 21 -7.12 8.80 5.78
C ALA A 21 -8.48 9.52 5.81
N ASN A 22 -8.48 10.85 5.89
CA ASN A 22 -9.71 11.63 5.84
C ASN A 22 -10.46 11.46 4.52
N SER A 23 -9.77 11.41 3.38
CA SER A 23 -10.38 11.17 2.07
C SER A 23 -11.08 9.81 2.03
N PHE A 24 -10.41 8.76 2.53
CA PHE A 24 -10.97 7.41 2.61
C PHE A 24 -12.18 7.36 3.54
N SER A 25 -12.05 7.84 4.78
CA SER A 25 -13.11 7.81 5.79
C SER A 25 -14.32 8.68 5.45
N ASN A 26 -14.13 9.79 4.72
CA ASN A 26 -15.23 10.65 4.30
C ASN A 26 -15.88 10.19 2.98
N THR A 27 -15.32 9.20 2.29
CA THR A 27 -15.97 8.61 1.11
C THR A 27 -17.17 7.79 1.57
N PRO A 28 -18.37 8.03 1.02
CA PRO A 28 -19.55 7.22 1.32
C PRO A 28 -19.28 5.73 1.06
N ALA A 29 -19.69 4.86 1.99
CA ALA A 29 -19.41 3.42 1.91
C ALA A 29 -19.87 2.80 0.57
N ASN A 30 -21.06 3.17 0.10
CA ASN A 30 -21.60 2.72 -1.18
C ASN A 30 -20.73 3.09 -2.40
N ASP A 31 -19.97 4.18 -2.33
CA ASP A 31 -19.08 4.63 -3.41
C ASP A 31 -17.68 4.04 -3.24
N LEU A 32 -17.24 3.83 -2.00
CA LEU A 32 -16.01 3.14 -1.67
C LEU A 32 -16.08 1.66 -2.09
N ASP A 33 -17.21 1.00 -1.84
CA ASP A 33 -17.46 -0.40 -2.19
C ASP A 33 -17.45 -0.63 -3.69
N LYS A 34 -17.87 0.36 -4.49
CA LYS A 34 -17.84 0.27 -5.96
C LYS A 34 -16.43 0.36 -6.53
N LYS A 35 -15.44 0.81 -5.76
CA LYS A 35 -14.06 0.89 -6.23
C LYS A 35 -13.53 -0.53 -6.45
N SER A 36 -12.88 -0.72 -7.59
CA SER A 36 -12.11 -1.94 -7.84
C SER A 36 -10.88 -1.98 -6.94
N GLU A 37 -10.28 -3.16 -6.80
CA GLU A 37 -9.06 -3.33 -6.03
C GLU A 37 -7.92 -2.46 -6.60
N GLU A 38 -7.80 -2.38 -7.93
CA GLU A 38 -6.83 -1.52 -8.61
C GLU A 38 -7.06 -0.03 -8.31
N GLN A 39 -8.33 0.39 -8.19
CA GLN A 39 -8.64 1.76 -7.78
C GLN A 39 -8.26 2.01 -6.32
N ILE A 40 -8.42 1.02 -5.43
CA ILE A 40 -7.99 1.12 -4.02
C ILE A 40 -6.46 1.22 -3.93
N LYS A 41 -5.75 0.35 -4.68
CA LYS A 41 -4.29 0.37 -4.83
C LYS A 41 -3.78 1.75 -5.23
N PHE A 42 -4.25 2.24 -6.37
CA PHE A 42 -3.80 3.51 -6.93
C PHE A 42 -4.20 4.74 -6.10
N GLN A 43 -5.43 4.78 -5.56
CA GLN A 43 -5.94 5.98 -4.87
C GLN A 43 -5.52 6.06 -3.40
N PHE A 44 -5.20 4.93 -2.76
CA PHE A 44 -4.96 4.89 -1.32
C PHE A 44 -3.67 4.18 -0.93
N ILE A 45 -3.40 2.98 -1.42
CA ILE A 45 -2.24 2.21 -0.96
C ILE A 45 -0.94 2.83 -1.47
N GLU A 46 -0.82 3.12 -2.76
CA GLU A 46 0.40 3.70 -3.32
C GLU A 46 0.73 5.09 -2.74
N PRO A 47 -0.24 6.03 -2.61
CA PRO A 47 0.01 7.30 -1.93
C PRO A 47 0.38 7.13 -0.46
N LEU A 48 -0.13 6.11 0.23
CA LEU A 48 0.27 5.81 1.61
C LEU A 48 1.72 5.35 1.67
N LEU A 49 2.13 4.43 0.79
CA LEU A 49 3.51 3.94 0.73
C LEU A 49 4.48 5.08 0.42
N GLU A 50 4.15 5.94 -0.54
CA GLU A 50 4.93 7.14 -0.87
C GLU A 50 5.03 8.08 0.35
N ALA A 51 3.92 8.33 1.05
CA ALA A 51 3.89 9.17 2.25
C ALA A 51 4.59 8.54 3.47
N LEU A 52 4.86 7.24 3.44
CA LEU A 52 5.71 6.57 4.43
C LEU A 52 7.19 6.56 4.03
N GLY A 53 7.51 7.07 2.84
CA GLY A 53 8.87 7.23 2.34
C GLY A 53 9.37 6.07 1.48
N TRP A 54 8.53 5.09 1.16
CA TRP A 54 8.90 4.01 0.23
C TRP A 54 9.08 4.57 -1.17
N GLN A 55 10.23 4.32 -1.80
CA GLN A 55 10.48 4.71 -3.18
C GLN A 55 10.03 3.62 -4.15
N LYS A 56 9.91 3.95 -5.43
CA LYS A 56 9.48 2.97 -6.44
C LYS A 56 10.44 1.79 -6.56
N GLU A 57 11.72 2.04 -6.33
CA GLU A 57 12.78 1.05 -6.37
C GLU A 57 12.70 0.08 -5.17
N ASP A 58 12.08 0.52 -4.07
CA ASP A 58 11.87 -0.28 -2.85
C ASP A 58 10.58 -1.13 -2.93
N ILE A 59 9.79 -1.01 -4.00
CA ILE A 59 8.48 -1.64 -4.14
C ILE A 59 8.44 -2.53 -5.38
N GLU A 60 8.34 -3.84 -5.18
CA GLU A 60 8.01 -4.77 -6.26
C GLU A 60 6.51 -4.99 -6.34
N LYS A 61 5.92 -4.72 -7.51
CA LYS A 61 4.49 -4.91 -7.75
C LYS A 61 4.23 -6.23 -8.45
N GLU A 62 3.11 -6.87 -8.13
CA GLU A 62 2.62 -8.08 -8.81
C GLU A 62 3.65 -9.23 -8.85
N GLN A 63 4.50 -9.32 -7.83
CA GLN A 63 5.61 -10.27 -7.81
C GLN A 63 5.12 -11.68 -7.50
N ARG A 64 5.59 -12.68 -8.26
CA ARG A 64 5.32 -14.08 -7.96
C ARG A 64 6.06 -14.50 -6.69
N VAL A 65 5.31 -15.03 -5.73
CA VAL A 65 5.82 -15.60 -4.49
C VAL A 65 5.60 -17.12 -4.49
N LEU A 66 6.11 -17.81 -3.47
CA LEU A 66 6.10 -19.26 -3.38
C LEU A 66 4.70 -19.88 -3.55
N LYS A 67 3.64 -19.21 -3.09
CA LYS A 67 2.25 -19.59 -3.39
C LYS A 67 1.41 -18.40 -3.85
N GLY A 68 1.69 -17.93 -5.05
CA GLY A 68 0.80 -17.03 -5.78
C GLY A 68 1.49 -15.76 -6.21
N ARG A 69 0.80 -14.63 -6.05
CA ARG A 69 1.26 -13.32 -6.48
C ARG A 69 0.89 -12.31 -5.41
N ALA A 70 1.89 -11.63 -4.86
CA ALA A 70 1.67 -10.52 -3.94
C ALA A 70 1.40 -9.24 -4.74
N ASP A 71 0.53 -8.39 -4.22
CA ASP A 71 0.32 -7.07 -4.83
C ASP A 71 1.54 -6.17 -4.68
N TYR A 72 2.13 -6.13 -3.48
CA TYR A 72 3.38 -5.43 -3.24
C TYR A 72 4.32 -6.23 -2.34
N ILE A 73 5.61 -6.18 -2.65
CA ILE A 73 6.70 -6.56 -1.75
C ILE A 73 7.57 -5.33 -1.51
N LEU A 74 7.72 -4.94 -0.24
CA LEU A 74 8.54 -3.81 0.17
C LEU A 74 9.94 -4.28 0.58
N LYS A 75 10.96 -3.54 0.16
CA LYS A 75 12.37 -3.90 0.34
C LYS A 75 13.16 -2.80 1.03
N LEU A 76 13.97 -3.17 2.02
CA LEU A 76 15.02 -2.28 2.54
C LEU A 76 16.36 -2.74 1.96
N GLY A 77 16.82 -2.01 0.95
CA GLY A 77 17.94 -2.47 0.12
C GLY A 77 17.58 -3.76 -0.61
N ASN A 78 18.37 -4.82 -0.40
CA ASN A 78 18.13 -6.12 -1.06
C ASN A 78 17.26 -7.08 -0.23
N GLN A 79 16.75 -6.65 0.92
CA GLN A 79 15.97 -7.51 1.82
C GLN A 79 14.48 -7.19 1.73
N GLU A 80 13.68 -8.23 1.46
CA GLU A 80 12.22 -8.18 1.56
C GLU A 80 11.79 -8.09 3.02
N VAL A 81 10.96 -7.11 3.36
CA VAL A 81 10.57 -6.82 4.75
C VAL A 81 9.07 -6.77 4.99
N LEU A 82 8.26 -6.54 3.95
CA LEU A 82 6.81 -6.54 4.07
C LEU A 82 6.16 -7.03 2.78
N VAL A 83 5.13 -7.87 2.92
CA VAL A 83 4.21 -8.23 1.83
C VAL A 83 2.89 -7.49 2.10
N VAL A 84 2.34 -6.86 1.07
CA VAL A 84 1.05 -6.17 1.14
C VAL A 84 0.12 -6.79 0.11
N GLU A 85 -1.02 -7.25 0.58
CA GLU A 85 -2.14 -7.71 -0.25
C GLU A 85 -3.27 -6.68 -0.13
N ALA A 86 -3.77 -6.20 -1.26
CA ALA A 86 -4.87 -5.26 -1.31
C ALA A 86 -6.19 -6.00 -1.49
N LYS A 87 -7.27 -5.37 -1.00
CA LYS A 87 -8.64 -5.80 -1.27
C LYS A 87 -9.51 -4.59 -1.56
N ARG A 88 -10.68 -4.85 -2.14
CA ARG A 88 -11.76 -3.86 -2.20
C ARG A 88 -12.20 -3.50 -0.78
N ALA A 89 -12.63 -2.26 -0.58
CA ALA A 89 -12.97 -1.76 0.76
C ALA A 89 -14.15 -2.49 1.43
N GLY A 90 -15.09 -3.01 0.64
CA GLY A 90 -16.25 -3.77 1.14
C GLY A 90 -15.98 -5.26 1.37
N VAL A 91 -14.73 -5.71 1.30
CA VAL A 91 -14.34 -7.09 1.63
C VAL A 91 -13.95 -7.14 3.10
N ASP A 92 -14.62 -8.01 3.86
CA ASP A 92 -14.20 -8.30 5.23
C ASP A 92 -12.87 -9.06 5.21
N LEU A 93 -11.90 -8.58 5.98
CA LEU A 93 -10.61 -9.23 6.11
C LEU A 93 -10.69 -10.35 7.16
N GLY A 94 -10.76 -11.60 6.71
CA GLY A 94 -10.77 -12.79 7.55
C GLY A 94 -9.53 -13.67 7.35
N ASP A 95 -9.61 -14.89 7.86
CA ASP A 95 -8.53 -15.88 7.78
C ASP A 95 -8.17 -16.26 6.34
N GLU A 96 -9.14 -16.23 5.42
CA GLU A 96 -8.94 -16.58 4.01
C GLU A 96 -8.15 -15.49 3.27
N GLU A 97 -8.51 -14.23 3.49
CA GLU A 97 -7.81 -13.06 2.95
C GLU A 97 -6.41 -12.96 3.56
N GLY A 98 -6.28 -13.18 4.87
CA GLY A 98 -5.00 -13.15 5.58
C GLY A 98 -4.02 -14.22 5.09
N ARG A 99 -4.52 -15.40 4.68
CA ARG A 99 -3.68 -16.47 4.11
C ARG A 99 -2.96 -16.02 2.84
N GLN A 100 -3.58 -15.17 2.02
CA GLN A 100 -2.99 -14.70 0.76
C GLN A 100 -1.74 -13.85 0.99
N ALA A 101 -1.66 -13.14 2.13
CA ALA A 101 -0.49 -12.34 2.49
C ALA A 101 0.71 -13.17 3.02
N VAL A 102 0.47 -14.42 3.47
CA VAL A 102 1.49 -15.26 4.13
C VAL A 102 1.84 -16.54 3.35
N SER A 103 1.16 -16.80 2.22
CA SER A 103 1.27 -18.04 1.46
C SER A 103 2.37 -18.04 0.41
#